data_AF-A0A164XSF0-F1
#
_entry.id   AF-A0A164XSF0-F1
#
_cell.length_a   1.000
_cell.length_b   1.000
_cell.length_c   1.000
_cell.angle_alpha   90.00
_cell.angle_beta   90.00
_cell.angle_gamma   90.00
#
_symmetry.space_group_name_H-M   'P 1'
#
loop_
_entity.id
_entity.type
_entity.pdbx_description
1 polymer ?
#
loop_
_entity_poly.entity_id
_entity_poly.type
_entity_poly.pdbx_seq_one_letter_code
_entity_poly.pdbx_strand_id
1 'polypeptide(L)'
;MDVHDSLILHETPDQFLIEPIHDPGNILVIDRLNQEFSLVDGKKHIPSTSKSRSIFGIVGTIRLLAGPYLVVITKCSKAGMVNGQDIWKIDETEILPFARTILHLNEEQLAENQVYKAMIEHVLNIPHFYFSYTYDLTHSLQRLHNTMPEFLQIPLHERADERFVWNRHLIRDFVSQPQMAKFVLPVMLGFVQTHHCTVNRKKLLYTLISRRCCYRAGTRFFMRGVDQEGQVANYVETEQIVEYQGDKCSFIQTRGSIPIFWSQLPNLKYKPKPEAILRALARGLNPAFFAMESIPLSATTRTIWLMVSDKMPSIYS
;
A
#
# COMPACT_ATOMS: atom_id res chain seq x y z
N MET A 1 -2.28 -9.97 15.37
CA MET A 1 -3.49 -9.33 15.93
C MET A 1 -4.25 -8.69 14.78
N ASP A 2 -5.55 -8.96 14.67
CA ASP A 2 -6.34 -8.56 13.50
C ASP A 2 -6.81 -7.10 13.61
N VAL A 3 -6.97 -6.44 12.47
CA VAL A 3 -7.51 -5.08 12.36
C VAL A 3 -9.03 -5.17 12.60
N HIS A 4 -9.61 -4.17 13.27
CA HIS A 4 -11.05 -4.09 13.42
C HIS A 4 -11.74 -4.03 12.06
N ASP A 5 -12.64 -4.98 11.83
CA ASP A 5 -13.60 -4.95 10.76
C ASP A 5 -14.90 -4.26 11.22
N SER A 6 -15.73 -3.86 10.26
CA SER A 6 -17.08 -3.33 10.50
C SER A 6 -17.12 -2.18 11.53
N LEU A 7 -16.79 -0.97 11.07
CA LEU A 7 -16.68 0.21 11.92
C LEU A 7 -17.89 1.14 11.73
N ILE A 8 -18.26 1.87 12.78
CA ILE A 8 -19.23 2.96 12.72
C ILE A 8 -18.49 4.26 13.03
N LEU A 9 -18.58 5.22 12.11
CA LEU A 9 -18.11 6.59 12.31
C LEU A 9 -19.26 7.45 12.82
N HIS A 10 -19.09 7.99 14.03
CA HIS A 10 -19.93 9.02 14.62
C HIS A 10 -19.25 10.36 14.46
N GLU A 11 -19.88 11.25 13.70
CA GLU A 11 -19.36 12.59 13.45
C GLU A 11 -20.07 13.61 14.33
N THR A 12 -19.26 14.40 15.03
CA THR A 12 -19.70 15.59 15.77
C THR A 12 -18.90 16.80 15.29
N PRO A 13 -19.34 18.02 15.61
CA PRO A 13 -18.57 19.22 15.28
C PRO A 13 -17.16 19.26 15.90
N ASP A 14 -16.93 18.59 17.03
CA ASP A 14 -15.64 18.59 17.76
C ASP A 14 -14.81 17.32 17.59
N GLN A 15 -15.45 16.20 17.27
CA GLN A 15 -14.80 14.88 17.35
C GLN A 15 -15.29 13.95 16.26
N PHE A 16 -14.40 13.08 15.78
CA PHE A 16 -14.77 11.82 15.14
C PHE A 16 -14.65 10.71 16.17
N LEU A 17 -15.71 9.91 16.34
CA LEU A 17 -15.67 8.69 17.15
C LEU A 17 -15.84 7.48 16.24
N ILE A 18 -14.92 6.53 16.31
CA ILE A 18 -14.93 5.32 15.50
C ILE A 18 -15.17 4.12 16.44
N GLU A 19 -16.36 3.56 16.36
CA GLU A 19 -16.79 2.40 17.14
C GLU A 19 -16.61 1.12 16.31
N PRO A 20 -15.77 0.16 16.75
CA PRO A 20 -15.75 -1.18 16.16
C PRO A 20 -16.93 -2.01 16.66
N ILE A 21 -17.73 -2.54 15.73
CA ILE A 21 -18.98 -3.27 16.05
C ILE A 21 -18.70 -4.51 16.92
N HIS A 22 -17.57 -5.18 16.68
CA HIS A 22 -17.18 -6.40 17.39
C HIS A 22 -16.35 -6.16 18.66
N ASP A 23 -15.99 -4.91 18.96
CA ASP A 23 -15.20 -4.53 20.15
C ASP A 23 -15.65 -3.16 20.71
N PRO A 24 -16.95 -2.98 21.05
CA PRO A 24 -17.52 -1.66 21.35
C PRO A 24 -16.96 -0.99 22.62
N GLY A 25 -16.08 -1.68 23.37
CA GLY A 25 -15.33 -1.12 24.50
C GLY A 25 -14.08 -0.35 24.10
N ASN A 26 -13.67 -0.37 22.83
CA ASN A 26 -12.46 0.31 22.35
C ASN A 26 -12.83 1.34 21.27
N ILE A 27 -13.39 2.48 21.68
CA ILE A 27 -13.79 3.54 20.73
C ILE A 27 -12.60 4.45 20.49
N LEU A 28 -12.23 4.64 19.22
CA LEU A 28 -11.24 5.63 18.81
C LEU A 28 -11.88 7.01 18.73
N VAL A 29 -11.35 7.95 19.51
CA VAL A 29 -11.74 9.37 19.48
C VAL A 29 -10.62 10.18 18.85
N ILE A 30 -10.96 10.91 17.80
CA ILE A 30 -10.10 11.88 17.14
C ILE A 30 -10.69 13.26 17.40
N ASP A 31 -10.00 14.06 18.19
CA ASP A 31 -10.41 15.42 18.49
C ASP A 31 -10.03 16.36 17.34
N ARG A 32 -11.01 17.06 16.80
CA ARG A 32 -10.85 17.92 15.62
C ARG A 32 -10.11 19.23 15.94
N LEU A 33 -10.09 19.65 17.21
CA LEU A 33 -9.50 20.91 17.66
C LEU A 33 -8.01 20.75 17.94
N ASN A 34 -7.65 19.82 18.82
CA ASN A 34 -6.25 19.60 19.21
C ASN A 34 -5.55 18.52 18.36
N GLN A 35 -6.30 17.78 17.53
CA GLN A 35 -5.78 16.76 16.61
C GLN A 35 -5.19 15.54 17.33
N GLU A 36 -5.60 15.30 18.57
CA GLU A 36 -5.17 14.16 19.36
C GLU A 36 -6.06 12.93 19.12
N PHE A 37 -5.42 11.77 19.26
CA PHE A 37 -6.02 10.45 19.11
C PHE A 37 -6.03 9.79 20.49
N SER A 38 -7.18 9.25 20.89
CA SER A 38 -7.33 8.55 22.17
C SER A 38 -8.30 7.39 22.05
N LEU A 39 -8.17 6.41 22.95
CA LEU A 39 -9.14 5.33 23.09
C LEU A 39 -9.97 5.58 24.35
N VAL A 40 -11.29 5.47 24.22
CA VAL A 40 -12.22 5.59 25.33
C VAL A 40 -13.06 4.33 25.46
N ASP A 41 -13.42 4.01 26.70
CA ASP A 41 -14.21 2.82 27.01
C ASP A 41 -15.72 3.10 26.91
N GLY A 42 -16.39 2.39 26.02
CA GLY A 42 -17.83 2.19 26.00
C GLY A 42 -18.69 3.28 25.34
N LYS A 43 -19.93 2.87 25.01
CA LYS A 43 -20.96 3.66 24.28
C LYS A 43 -21.39 4.97 24.95
N LYS A 44 -21.08 5.19 26.23
CA LYS A 44 -21.48 6.41 26.95
C LYS A 44 -20.86 7.69 26.38
N HIS A 45 -19.77 7.56 25.61
CA HIS A 45 -19.09 8.69 24.99
C HIS A 45 -19.66 9.12 23.64
N ILE A 46 -20.59 8.37 23.04
CA ILE A 46 -21.18 8.72 21.74
C ILE A 46 -22.33 9.72 21.97
N PRO A 47 -22.21 10.99 21.52
CA PRO A 47 -23.27 11.97 21.71
C PRO A 47 -24.51 11.62 20.89
N SER A 48 -25.70 11.81 21.44
CA SER A 48 -26.97 11.53 20.74
C SER A 48 -27.19 12.40 19.50
N THR A 49 -26.48 13.52 19.39
CA THR A 49 -26.51 14.44 18.24
C THR A 49 -25.56 14.02 17.10
N SER A 50 -24.78 12.95 17.28
CA SER A 50 -23.79 12.52 16.29
C SER A 50 -24.45 11.93 15.04
N LYS A 51 -23.90 12.28 13.88
CA LYS A 51 -24.28 11.66 12.61
C LYS A 51 -23.47 10.39 12.45
N SER A 52 -24.16 9.24 12.39
CA SER A 52 -23.52 7.93 12.38
C SER A 52 -23.60 7.31 10.99
N ARG A 53 -22.50 6.72 10.52
CA ARG A 53 -22.46 5.94 9.27
C ARG A 53 -21.47 4.79 9.36
N SER A 54 -21.74 3.70 8.65
CA SER A 54 -20.79 2.59 8.55
C SER A 54 -19.61 2.98 7.67
N ILE A 55 -18.41 2.59 8.10
CA ILE A 55 -17.18 2.68 7.31
C ILE A 55 -16.47 1.32 7.35
N PHE A 56 -15.65 1.05 6.35
CA PHE A 56 -14.93 -0.22 6.21
C PHE A 56 -13.46 -0.12 6.63
N GLY A 57 -13.00 1.06 7.03
CA GLY A 57 -11.62 1.27 7.46
C GLY A 57 -11.21 2.72 7.39
N ILE A 58 -10.09 3.03 8.04
CA ILE A 58 -9.45 4.33 7.97
C ILE A 58 -8.27 4.21 7.01
N VAL A 59 -8.28 5.01 5.95
CA VAL A 59 -7.12 5.10 5.04
C VAL A 59 -5.98 5.86 5.72
N GLY A 60 -6.32 6.88 6.50
CA GLY A 60 -5.40 7.62 7.37
C GLY A 60 -5.76 9.11 7.44
N THR A 61 -4.80 9.94 7.84
CA THR A 61 -4.90 11.40 7.88
C THR A 61 -3.99 12.05 6.84
N ILE A 62 -4.40 13.21 6.32
CA ILE A 62 -3.57 14.04 5.45
C ILE A 62 -3.75 15.51 5.79
N ARG A 63 -2.65 16.27 5.86
CA ARG A 63 -2.68 17.70 6.15
C ARG A 63 -2.59 18.51 4.86
N LEU A 64 -3.59 19.37 4.63
CA LEU A 64 -3.59 20.39 3.59
C LEU A 64 -3.53 21.78 4.24
N LEU A 65 -3.63 22.84 3.44
CA LEU A 65 -3.56 24.22 3.94
C LEU A 65 -4.66 24.53 4.96
N ALA A 66 -5.87 24.02 4.75
CA ALA A 66 -7.00 24.19 5.68
C ALA A 66 -6.87 23.39 6.99
N GLY A 67 -5.84 22.55 7.12
CA GLY A 67 -5.62 21.66 8.25
C GLY A 67 -5.71 20.17 7.89
N PRO A 68 -5.78 19.30 8.91
CA PRO A 68 -5.88 17.86 8.71
C PRO A 68 -7.25 17.43 8.19
N TYR A 69 -7.24 16.36 7.42
CA TYR A 69 -8.40 15.65 6.91
C TYR A 69 -8.28 14.17 7.26
N LEU A 70 -9.39 13.56 7.66
CA LEU A 70 -9.52 12.12 7.87
C LEU A 70 -10.02 11.50 6.57
N VAL A 71 -9.37 10.43 6.11
CA VAL A 71 -9.78 9.68 4.92
C VAL A 71 -10.31 8.32 5.35
N VAL A 72 -11.56 8.05 5.01
CA VAL A 72 -12.25 6.80 5.39
C VAL A 72 -12.76 6.05 4.16
N ILE A 73 -12.89 4.73 4.31
CA ILE A 73 -13.46 3.84 3.28
C ILE A 73 -14.96 3.74 3.53
N THR A 74 -15.78 4.24 2.61
CA THR A 74 -17.25 4.21 2.74
C THR A 74 -17.89 3.05 1.99
N LYS A 75 -17.17 2.45 1.03
CA LYS A 75 -17.64 1.28 0.29
C LYS A 75 -16.48 0.41 -0.19
N CYS A 76 -16.66 -0.89 -0.07
CA CYS A 76 -15.76 -1.88 -0.64
C CYS A 76 -16.55 -3.06 -1.24
N SER A 77 -15.88 -3.83 -2.08
CA SER A 77 -16.37 -5.09 -2.62
C SER A 77 -15.36 -6.20 -2.40
N LYS A 78 -15.83 -7.43 -2.26
CA LYS A 78 -14.95 -8.59 -2.12
C LYS A 78 -14.21 -8.84 -3.43
N ALA A 79 -12.89 -8.74 -3.42
CA ALA A 79 -12.02 -8.98 -4.57
C ALA A 79 -11.63 -10.45 -4.72
N GLY A 80 -11.54 -11.15 -3.60
CA GLY A 80 -11.08 -12.53 -3.56
C GLY A 80 -10.86 -13.03 -2.15
N MET A 81 -10.18 -14.15 -2.05
CA MET A 81 -9.84 -14.81 -0.79
C MET A 81 -8.54 -15.59 -0.97
N VAL A 82 -7.68 -15.56 0.04
CA VAL A 82 -6.47 -16.37 0.11
C VAL A 82 -6.43 -17.03 1.47
N ASN A 83 -6.18 -18.34 1.55
CA ASN A 83 -6.14 -19.07 2.83
C ASN A 83 -7.42 -18.92 3.68
N GLY A 84 -8.58 -18.77 3.05
CA GLY A 84 -9.84 -18.52 3.77
C GLY A 84 -10.00 -17.09 4.31
N GLN A 85 -9.05 -16.20 4.04
CA GLN A 85 -9.07 -14.80 4.48
C GLN A 85 -9.48 -13.87 3.35
N ASP A 86 -10.46 -13.02 3.62
CA ASP A 86 -11.08 -12.17 2.62
C ASP A 86 -10.20 -10.99 2.23
N ILE A 87 -10.19 -10.70 0.94
CA ILE A 87 -9.51 -9.55 0.36
C ILE A 87 -10.56 -8.61 -0.24
N TRP A 88 -10.49 -7.34 0.14
CA TRP A 88 -11.45 -6.32 -0.22
C TRP A 88 -10.82 -5.31 -1.17
N LYS A 89 -11.60 -4.85 -2.13
CA LYS A 89 -11.27 -3.72 -3.01
C LYS A 89 -12.01 -2.49 -2.51
N ILE A 90 -11.28 -1.38 -2.37
CA ILE A 90 -11.88 -0.07 -2.07
C ILE A 90 -12.63 0.40 -3.32
N ASP A 91 -13.91 0.74 -3.16
CA ASP A 91 -14.74 1.28 -4.25
C ASP A 91 -15.06 2.76 -4.05
N GLU A 92 -15.29 3.21 -2.81
CA GLU A 92 -15.55 4.63 -2.50
C GLU A 92 -14.83 5.03 -1.20
N THR A 93 -14.34 6.27 -1.18
CA THR A 93 -13.70 6.89 -0.01
C THR A 93 -14.29 8.28 0.23
N GLU A 94 -14.11 8.79 1.44
CA GLU A 94 -14.56 10.11 1.83
C GLU A 94 -13.45 10.86 2.57
N ILE A 95 -13.30 12.15 2.28
CA ILE A 95 -12.32 13.04 2.90
C ILE A 95 -13.04 14.02 3.82
N LEU A 96 -12.76 13.93 5.12
CA LEU A 96 -13.46 14.67 6.17
C LEU A 96 -12.55 15.71 6.82
N PRO A 97 -12.86 17.01 6.74
CA PRO A 97 -12.04 18.03 7.37
C PRO A 97 -12.10 17.92 8.89
N PHE A 98 -10.99 18.21 9.58
CA PHE A 98 -11.02 18.46 11.02
C PHE A 98 -11.57 19.86 11.28
N ALA A 99 -11.07 20.85 10.52
CA ALA A 99 -11.46 22.24 10.69
C ALA A 99 -12.94 22.46 10.36
N ARG A 100 -13.66 23.14 11.27
CA ARG A 100 -15.04 23.58 11.05
C ARG A 100 -15.14 24.73 10.04
N THR A 101 -14.12 25.57 10.01
CA THR A 101 -14.08 26.76 9.17
C THR A 101 -12.71 26.90 8.52
N ILE A 102 -12.72 27.54 7.36
CA ILE A 102 -11.54 27.87 6.55
C ILE A 102 -11.23 29.37 6.60
N LEU A 103 -11.80 30.09 7.58
CA LEU A 103 -11.70 31.55 7.69
C LEU A 103 -10.27 32.05 8.00
N HIS A 104 -9.39 31.16 8.45
CA HIS A 104 -7.98 31.47 8.69
C HIS A 104 -7.16 31.52 7.39
N LEU A 105 -7.73 31.07 6.26
CA LEU A 105 -7.09 31.10 4.95
C LEU A 105 -7.46 32.40 4.21
N ASN A 106 -6.49 32.94 3.48
CA ASN A 106 -6.76 33.97 2.48
C ASN A 106 -7.33 33.35 1.18
N GLU A 107 -7.73 34.19 0.22
CA GLU A 107 -8.35 33.74 -1.03
C GLU A 107 -7.44 32.83 -1.88
N GLU A 108 -6.14 33.12 -1.93
CA GLU A 108 -5.15 32.32 -2.67
C GLU A 108 -4.98 30.94 -2.03
N GLN A 109 -4.77 30.89 -0.71
CA GLN A 109 -4.66 29.64 0.05
C GLN A 109 -5.93 28.80 -0.04
N LEU A 110 -7.10 29.44 -0.09
CA LEU A 110 -8.36 28.73 -0.29
C LEU A 110 -8.41 28.07 -1.67
N ALA A 111 -8.02 28.79 -2.73
CA ALA A 111 -7.95 28.23 -4.08
C ALA A 111 -6.93 27.09 -4.17
N GLU A 112 -5.74 27.25 -3.61
CA GLU A 112 -4.71 26.20 -3.56
C GLU A 112 -5.18 24.97 -2.78
N ASN A 113 -5.84 25.16 -1.62
CA ASN A 113 -6.38 24.05 -0.84
C ASN A 113 -7.41 23.24 -1.62
N GLN A 114 -8.27 23.91 -2.40
CA GLN A 114 -9.23 23.25 -3.28
C GLN A 114 -8.53 22.42 -4.36
N VAL A 115 -7.48 22.95 -4.96
CA VAL A 115 -6.66 22.22 -5.95
C VAL A 115 -6.01 20.99 -5.32
N TYR A 116 -5.38 21.13 -4.16
CA TYR A 116 -4.76 19.98 -3.48
C TYR A 116 -5.79 18.93 -3.06
N LYS A 117 -6.94 19.35 -2.53
CA LYS A 117 -8.05 18.43 -2.20
C LYS A 117 -8.51 17.67 -3.44
N ALA A 118 -8.70 18.35 -4.56
CA ALA A 118 -9.10 17.72 -5.83
C ALA A 118 -8.04 16.73 -6.34
N MET A 119 -6.74 17.01 -6.16
CA MET A 119 -5.67 16.06 -6.50
C MET A 119 -5.73 14.79 -5.64
N ILE A 120 -5.99 14.92 -4.33
CA ILE A 120 -6.14 13.78 -3.44
C ILE A 120 -7.39 12.97 -3.80
N GLU A 121 -8.52 13.63 -4.03
CA GLU A 121 -9.76 12.98 -4.50
C GLU A 121 -9.53 12.23 -5.82
N HIS A 122 -8.78 12.83 -6.75
CA HIS A 122 -8.43 12.16 -8.00
C HIS A 122 -7.64 10.87 -7.75
N VAL A 123 -6.62 10.90 -6.89
CA VAL A 123 -5.81 9.72 -6.57
C VAL A 123 -6.62 8.65 -5.85
N LEU A 124 -7.48 9.03 -4.90
CA LEU A 124 -8.33 8.09 -4.17
C LEU A 124 -9.40 7.43 -5.06
N ASN A 125 -9.81 8.11 -6.14
CA ASN A 125 -10.72 7.57 -7.15
C ASN A 125 -10.03 6.69 -8.20
N ILE A 126 -8.70 6.57 -8.19
CA ILE A 126 -8.00 5.60 -9.04
C ILE A 126 -8.39 4.20 -8.57
N PRO A 127 -8.80 3.29 -9.47
CA PRO A 127 -9.17 1.95 -9.07
C PRO A 127 -7.96 1.16 -8.53
N HIS A 128 -8.28 0.04 -7.88
CA HIS A 128 -7.32 -1.00 -7.51
C HIS A 128 -6.49 -0.75 -6.24
N PHE A 129 -7.11 -0.10 -5.26
CA PHE A 129 -6.69 -0.22 -3.87
C PHE A 129 -7.35 -1.42 -3.21
N TYR A 130 -6.56 -2.24 -2.52
CA TYR A 130 -7.01 -3.44 -1.82
C TYR A 130 -6.50 -3.48 -0.40
N PHE A 131 -7.24 -4.15 0.47
CA PHE A 131 -6.86 -4.39 1.85
C PHE A 131 -7.43 -5.74 2.32
N SER A 132 -6.94 -6.22 3.45
CA SER A 132 -7.56 -7.29 4.21
C SER A 132 -7.41 -6.96 5.69
N TYR A 133 -8.39 -7.36 6.50
CA TYR A 133 -8.34 -7.16 7.95
C TYR A 133 -7.41 -8.16 8.64
N THR A 134 -7.21 -9.32 8.00
CA THR A 134 -6.55 -10.49 8.58
C THR A 134 -5.34 -10.95 7.78
N TYR A 135 -5.38 -10.80 6.44
CA TYR A 135 -4.30 -11.25 5.55
C TYR A 135 -3.30 -10.14 5.22
N ASP A 136 -2.00 -10.45 5.31
CA ASP A 136 -0.98 -9.53 4.88
C ASP A 136 -0.77 -9.59 3.35
N LEU A 137 -1.44 -8.67 2.65
CA LEU A 137 -1.33 -8.51 1.20
C LEU A 137 0.05 -8.07 0.72
N THR A 138 0.90 -7.53 1.59
CA THR A 138 2.19 -6.94 1.21
C THR A 138 3.30 -7.98 1.08
N HIS A 139 3.13 -9.13 1.72
CA HIS A 139 4.03 -10.28 1.62
C HIS A 139 3.50 -11.34 0.66
N SER A 140 4.40 -12.02 -0.03
CA SER A 140 4.03 -13.22 -0.77
C SER A 140 3.74 -14.38 0.16
N LEU A 141 2.95 -15.34 -0.32
CA LEU A 141 2.65 -16.56 0.42
C LEU A 141 3.94 -17.31 0.80
N GLN A 142 4.94 -17.34 -0.11
CA GLN A 142 6.25 -17.91 0.18
C GLN A 142 6.99 -17.14 1.30
N ARG A 143 6.98 -15.80 1.27
CA ARG A 143 7.61 -14.99 2.31
C ARG A 143 6.92 -15.22 3.66
N LEU A 144 5.59 -15.21 3.71
CA LEU A 144 4.81 -15.51 4.92
C LEU A 144 5.08 -16.92 5.45
N HIS A 145 5.18 -17.93 4.57
CA HIS A 145 5.48 -19.31 4.98
C HIS A 145 6.85 -19.46 5.64
N ASN A 146 7.82 -18.64 5.24
CA ASN A 146 9.18 -18.66 5.81
C ASN A 146 9.31 -17.83 7.10
N THR A 147 8.23 -17.21 7.59
CA THR A 147 8.25 -16.48 8.87
C THR A 147 7.92 -17.39 10.05
N MET A 148 8.39 -16.99 11.24
CA MET A 148 8.06 -17.70 12.48
C MET A 148 6.59 -17.48 12.85
N PRO A 149 5.92 -18.41 13.55
CA PRO A 149 4.52 -18.26 13.95
C PRO A 149 4.22 -16.95 14.72
N GLU A 150 5.18 -16.47 15.51
CA GLU A 150 5.09 -15.22 16.27
C GLU A 150 4.96 -13.99 15.37
N PHE A 151 5.48 -14.06 14.14
CA PHE A 151 5.33 -12.99 13.14
C PHE A 151 3.85 -12.71 12.84
N LEU A 152 3.00 -13.75 12.87
CA LEU A 152 1.57 -13.59 12.64
C LEU A 152 0.83 -12.98 13.84
N GLN A 153 1.48 -12.87 15.00
CA GLN A 153 0.92 -12.20 16.18
C GLN A 153 1.16 -10.69 16.16
N ILE A 154 2.24 -10.23 15.51
CA ILE A 154 2.55 -8.82 15.30
C ILE A 154 1.37 -8.13 14.58
N PRO A 155 1.00 -6.88 14.95
CA PRO A 155 -0.01 -6.12 14.24
C PRO A 155 0.25 -6.02 12.73
N LEU A 156 -0.83 -6.02 11.94
CA LEU A 156 -0.74 -6.09 10.48
C LEU A 156 0.14 -5.00 9.88
N HIS A 157 0.06 -3.78 10.41
CA HIS A 157 0.82 -2.64 9.90
C HIS A 157 2.31 -2.65 10.25
N GLU A 158 2.69 -3.23 11.40
CA GLU A 158 4.10 -3.33 11.82
C GLU A 158 4.85 -4.39 11.03
N ARG A 159 4.17 -5.49 10.70
CA ARG A 159 4.78 -6.59 9.95
C ARG A 159 4.71 -6.42 8.44
N ALA A 160 3.92 -5.47 7.94
CA ALA A 160 3.73 -5.26 6.51
C ALA A 160 5.04 -4.84 5.83
N ASP A 161 5.25 -5.32 4.60
CA ASP A 161 6.33 -4.87 3.73
C ASP A 161 6.04 -3.45 3.26
N GLU A 162 6.78 -2.50 3.83
CA GLU A 162 6.62 -1.07 3.58
C GLU A 162 6.67 -0.68 2.11
N ARG A 163 7.32 -1.50 1.26
CA ARG A 163 7.35 -1.29 -0.20
C ARG A 163 5.94 -1.28 -0.77
N PHE A 164 5.00 -2.03 -0.20
CA PHE A 164 3.66 -2.23 -0.75
C PHE A 164 2.53 -1.65 0.11
N VAL A 165 2.85 -0.88 1.16
CA VAL A 165 1.87 -0.12 1.96
C VAL A 165 1.68 1.27 1.36
N TRP A 166 0.69 1.41 0.48
CA TRP A 166 0.42 2.65 -0.25
C TRP A 166 0.08 3.82 0.69
N ASN A 167 -0.77 3.57 1.69
CA ASN A 167 -1.20 4.58 2.65
C ASN A 167 -0.20 4.79 3.81
N ARG A 168 1.05 4.30 3.71
CA ARG A 168 2.04 4.40 4.80
C ARG A 168 2.22 5.82 5.34
N HIS A 169 2.18 6.82 4.46
CA HIS A 169 2.27 8.22 4.88
C HIS A 169 1.02 8.69 5.65
N LEU A 170 -0.16 8.24 5.24
CA LEU A 170 -1.44 8.67 5.81
C LEU A 170 -1.68 8.04 7.20
N ILE A 171 -1.16 6.85 7.46
CA ILE A 171 -1.35 6.16 8.74
C ILE A 171 -0.35 6.56 9.83
N ARG A 172 0.60 7.46 9.55
CA ARG A 172 1.72 7.77 10.47
C ARG A 172 1.28 8.22 11.85
N ASP A 173 0.25 9.06 11.93
CA ASP A 173 -0.26 9.57 13.20
C ASP A 173 -0.81 8.43 14.08
N PHE A 174 -1.44 7.42 13.45
CA PHE A 174 -1.95 6.25 14.15
C PHE A 174 -0.84 5.30 14.61
N VAL A 175 0.15 5.04 13.73
CA VAL A 175 1.28 4.13 14.03
C VAL A 175 2.16 4.66 15.16
N SER A 176 2.17 5.97 15.39
CA SER A 176 2.90 6.57 16.53
C SER A 176 2.39 6.12 17.91
N GLN A 177 1.21 5.50 17.96
CA GLN A 177 0.52 5.07 19.18
C GLN A 177 0.21 3.56 19.13
N PRO A 178 0.94 2.70 19.87
CA PRO A 178 0.77 1.25 19.82
C PRO A 178 -0.67 0.77 20.09
N GLN A 179 -1.40 1.47 20.95
CA GLN A 179 -2.80 1.17 21.25
C GLN A 179 -3.73 1.28 20.02
N MET A 180 -3.34 2.03 18.99
CA MET A 180 -4.12 2.22 17.77
C MET A 180 -3.94 1.09 16.77
N ALA A 181 -3.09 0.11 17.05
CA ALA A 181 -2.69 -0.94 16.12
C ALA A 181 -3.86 -1.63 15.39
N LYS A 182 -5.00 -1.84 16.08
CA LYS A 182 -6.21 -2.46 15.51
C LYS A 182 -7.03 -1.54 14.59
N PHE A 183 -6.76 -0.24 14.56
CA PHE A 183 -7.36 0.72 13.63
C PHE A 183 -6.48 1.00 12.41
N VAL A 184 -5.21 0.57 12.44
CA VAL A 184 -4.28 0.79 11.34
C VAL A 184 -4.46 -0.27 10.27
N LEU A 185 -5.01 0.14 9.12
CA LEU A 185 -5.28 -0.73 7.99
C LEU A 185 -4.29 -0.47 6.83
N PRO A 186 -3.33 -1.38 6.56
CA PRO A 186 -2.48 -1.27 5.39
C PRO A 186 -3.27 -1.45 4.09
N VAL A 187 -3.11 -0.50 3.17
CA VAL A 187 -3.74 -0.52 1.84
C VAL A 187 -2.66 -0.77 0.79
N MET A 188 -2.90 -1.72 -0.10
CA MET A 188 -2.03 -2.06 -1.22
C MET A 188 -2.63 -1.52 -2.53
N LEU A 189 -1.79 -0.89 -3.37
CA LEU A 189 -2.15 -0.50 -4.73
C LEU A 189 -1.67 -1.56 -5.72
N GLY A 190 -2.55 -2.06 -6.59
CA GLY A 190 -2.14 -3.05 -7.58
C GLY A 190 -3.29 -3.80 -8.24
N PHE A 191 -3.41 -5.10 -8.02
CA PHE A 191 -4.48 -5.93 -8.57
C PHE A 191 -4.69 -7.17 -7.70
N VAL A 192 -5.94 -7.56 -7.46
CA VAL A 192 -6.29 -8.84 -6.83
C VAL A 192 -7.50 -9.41 -7.55
N GLN A 193 -7.42 -10.67 -7.96
CA GLN A 193 -8.59 -11.40 -8.40
C GLN A 193 -8.44 -12.88 -8.09
N THR A 194 -9.54 -13.48 -7.62
CA THR A 194 -9.63 -14.92 -7.34
C THR A 194 -10.67 -15.56 -8.26
N HIS A 195 -10.32 -16.70 -8.85
CA HIS A 195 -11.19 -17.50 -9.70
C HIS A 195 -11.25 -18.95 -9.22
N HIS A 196 -12.47 -19.48 -9.12
CA HIS A 196 -12.67 -20.92 -9.06
C HIS A 196 -12.51 -21.49 -10.47
N CYS A 197 -11.59 -22.42 -10.65
CA CYS A 197 -11.43 -23.12 -11.92
C CYS A 197 -11.42 -24.64 -11.73
N THR A 198 -11.70 -25.35 -12.81
CA THR A 198 -11.71 -26.81 -12.84
C THR A 198 -10.72 -27.30 -13.88
N VAL A 199 -9.67 -27.98 -13.44
CA VAL A 199 -8.65 -28.58 -14.30
C VAL A 199 -8.68 -30.08 -14.10
N ASN A 200 -8.85 -30.86 -15.16
CA ASN A 200 -8.96 -32.33 -15.05
C ASN A 200 -9.99 -32.81 -14.01
N ARG A 201 -11.17 -32.16 -13.97
CA ARG A 201 -12.26 -32.40 -12.98
C ARG A 201 -11.90 -32.07 -11.52
N LYS A 202 -10.73 -31.48 -11.26
CA LYS A 202 -10.31 -31.01 -9.94
C LYS A 202 -10.65 -29.52 -9.81
N LYS A 203 -11.47 -29.18 -8.82
CA LYS A 203 -11.80 -27.79 -8.48
C LYS A 203 -10.65 -27.19 -7.68
N LEU A 204 -10.11 -26.07 -8.14
CA LEU A 204 -9.05 -25.34 -7.46
C LEU A 204 -9.37 -23.85 -7.40
N LEU A 205 -8.73 -23.16 -6.47
CA LEU A 205 -8.79 -21.71 -6.36
C LEU A 205 -7.51 -21.13 -6.98
N TYR A 206 -7.66 -20.27 -7.97
CA TYR A 206 -6.56 -19.55 -8.60
C TYR A 206 -6.68 -18.07 -8.24
N THR A 207 -5.67 -17.53 -7.55
CA THR A 207 -5.63 -16.12 -7.16
C THR A 207 -4.42 -15.45 -7.81
N LEU A 208 -4.64 -14.29 -8.44
CA LEU A 208 -3.60 -13.44 -8.98
C LEU A 208 -3.52 -12.15 -8.15
N ILE A 209 -2.36 -11.87 -7.58
CA ILE A 209 -2.07 -10.65 -6.82
C ILE A 209 -0.93 -9.91 -7.51
N SER A 210 -1.13 -8.66 -7.91
CA SER A 210 -0.05 -7.75 -8.28
C SER A 210 0.04 -6.65 -7.24
N ARG A 211 1.22 -6.43 -6.65
CA ARG A 211 1.49 -5.35 -5.68
C ARG A 211 2.43 -4.34 -6.30
N ARG A 212 2.07 -3.06 -6.31
CA ARG A 212 2.93 -2.00 -6.81
C ARG A 212 3.74 -1.39 -5.67
N CYS A 213 5.05 -1.30 -5.88
CA CYS A 213 5.94 -0.63 -4.93
C CYS A 213 5.65 0.88 -4.86
N CYS A 214 5.68 1.41 -3.65
CA CYS A 214 5.46 2.81 -3.34
C CYS A 214 6.75 3.63 -3.48
N TYR A 215 7.91 2.98 -3.41
CA TYR A 215 9.20 3.64 -3.62
C TYR A 215 9.44 3.92 -5.11
N ARG A 216 9.97 5.11 -5.39
CA ARG A 216 10.19 5.65 -6.75
C ARG A 216 9.00 5.42 -7.70
N ALA A 217 7.78 5.52 -7.19
CA ALA A 217 6.59 5.51 -8.03
C ALA A 217 6.52 6.83 -8.82
N GLY A 218 6.18 6.74 -10.12
CA GLY A 218 5.93 7.94 -10.90
C GLY A 218 5.71 7.67 -12.38
N THR A 219 5.40 8.73 -13.11
CA THR A 219 5.02 8.66 -14.51
C THR A 219 6.18 8.22 -15.39
N ARG A 220 5.82 7.54 -16.49
CA ARG A 220 6.77 7.10 -17.51
C ARG A 220 7.52 8.33 -18.02
N PHE A 221 8.86 8.23 -18.07
CA PHE A 221 9.85 9.29 -18.42
C PHE A 221 10.34 10.17 -17.26
N PHE A 222 9.50 10.46 -16.27
CA PHE A 222 9.92 11.23 -15.09
C PHE A 222 10.58 10.36 -14.02
N MET A 223 10.13 9.10 -13.88
CA MET A 223 10.74 8.13 -12.95
C MET A 223 11.25 6.89 -13.69
N ARG A 224 12.57 6.73 -13.72
CA ARG A 224 13.29 5.58 -14.29
C ARG A 224 14.57 5.28 -13.49
N GLY A 225 15.13 4.11 -13.74
CA GLY A 225 16.36 3.67 -13.09
C GLY A 225 16.22 3.35 -11.61
N VAL A 226 17.37 3.20 -10.98
CA VAL A 226 17.56 2.93 -9.55
C VAL A 226 17.97 4.20 -8.81
N ASP A 227 17.61 4.34 -7.53
CA ASP A 227 18.19 5.33 -6.63
C ASP A 227 19.43 4.80 -5.88
N GLN A 228 19.95 5.58 -4.93
CA GLN A 228 21.18 5.27 -4.19
C GLN A 228 20.95 4.11 -3.21
N GLU A 229 19.71 3.91 -2.81
CA GLU A 229 19.23 2.88 -1.89
C GLU A 229 18.85 1.58 -2.61
N GLY A 230 19.06 1.50 -3.93
CA GLY A 230 18.80 0.30 -4.72
C GLY A 230 17.33 0.10 -5.11
N GLN A 231 16.46 1.08 -4.85
CA GLN A 231 15.04 1.00 -5.22
C GLN A 231 14.88 1.33 -6.70
N VAL A 232 14.32 0.40 -7.48
CA VAL A 232 14.04 0.63 -8.89
C VAL A 232 12.68 1.29 -9.08
N ALA A 233 12.61 2.24 -10.01
CA ALA A 233 11.36 2.93 -10.30
C ALA A 233 10.29 1.97 -10.84
N ASN A 234 9.05 2.15 -10.36
CA ASN A 234 7.87 1.37 -10.77
C ASN A 234 8.03 -0.15 -10.61
N TYR A 235 8.63 -0.60 -9.51
CA TYR A 235 8.71 -2.01 -9.14
C TYR A 235 7.32 -2.60 -8.83
N VAL A 236 7.10 -3.84 -9.25
CA VAL A 236 5.86 -4.62 -9.06
C VAL A 236 6.21 -6.08 -8.83
N GLU A 237 5.55 -6.70 -7.86
CA GLU A 237 5.50 -8.15 -7.69
C GLU A 237 4.14 -8.68 -8.15
N THR A 238 4.12 -9.66 -9.05
CA THR A 238 2.91 -10.40 -9.44
C THR A 238 3.03 -11.83 -8.97
N GLU A 239 2.15 -12.25 -8.08
CA GLU A 239 2.06 -13.56 -7.47
C GLU A 239 0.84 -14.32 -8.00
N GLN A 240 1.06 -15.55 -8.44
CA GLN A 240 0.03 -16.53 -8.77
C GLN A 240 -0.05 -17.54 -7.64
N ILE A 241 -1.23 -17.69 -7.06
CA ILE A 241 -1.52 -18.61 -5.97
C ILE A 241 -2.52 -19.66 -6.46
N VAL A 242 -2.20 -20.93 -6.23
CA VAL A 242 -3.10 -22.06 -6.48
C VAL A 242 -3.37 -22.75 -5.16
N GLU A 243 -4.63 -22.87 -4.77
CA GLU A 243 -5.07 -23.63 -3.60
C GLU A 243 -5.91 -24.83 -4.04
N TYR A 244 -5.52 -26.03 -3.60
CA TYR A 244 -6.19 -27.29 -3.95
C TYR A 244 -6.11 -28.27 -2.77
N GLN A 245 -7.27 -28.66 -2.21
CA GLN A 245 -7.36 -29.66 -1.13
C GLN A 245 -6.44 -29.41 0.09
N GLY A 246 -6.15 -28.13 0.39
CA GLY A 246 -5.25 -27.73 1.48
C GLY A 246 -3.81 -27.48 1.02
N ASP A 247 -3.40 -28.03 -0.12
CA ASP A 247 -2.12 -27.74 -0.76
C ASP A 247 -2.13 -26.35 -1.39
N LYS A 248 -0.97 -25.69 -1.37
CA LYS A 248 -0.80 -24.32 -1.85
C LYS A 248 0.48 -24.20 -2.65
N CYS A 249 0.39 -23.53 -3.79
CA CYS A 249 1.55 -23.14 -4.58
C CYS A 249 1.53 -21.62 -4.77
N SER A 250 2.70 -21.00 -4.68
CA SER A 250 2.90 -19.58 -4.97
C SER A 250 4.03 -19.44 -5.98
N PHE A 251 3.80 -18.63 -7.02
CA PHE A 251 4.77 -18.30 -8.04
C PHE A 251 4.81 -16.79 -8.25
N ILE A 252 5.99 -16.19 -8.04
CA ILE A 252 6.16 -14.74 -8.07
C ILE A 252 6.98 -14.35 -9.31
N GLN A 253 6.51 -13.31 -10.00
CA GLN A 253 7.23 -12.64 -11.07
C GLN A 253 7.42 -11.17 -10.69
N THR A 254 8.56 -10.59 -11.03
CA THR A 254 8.85 -9.18 -10.75
C THR A 254 8.97 -8.39 -12.04
N ARG A 255 8.61 -7.10 -11.96
CA ARG A 255 8.77 -6.13 -13.05
C ARG A 255 9.22 -4.80 -12.44
N GLY A 256 10.14 -4.11 -13.08
CA GLY A 256 10.56 -2.77 -12.64
C GLY A 256 11.38 -2.07 -13.70
N SER A 257 11.85 -0.87 -13.39
CA SER A 257 12.87 -0.21 -14.20
C SER A 257 14.18 -0.98 -14.18
N ILE A 258 14.95 -0.88 -15.26
CA ILE A 258 16.30 -1.46 -15.34
C ILE A 258 17.15 -0.86 -14.20
N PRO A 259 17.84 -1.69 -13.38
CA PRO A 259 18.52 -1.29 -12.16
C PRO A 259 19.87 -0.61 -12.44
N ILE A 260 19.85 0.47 -13.21
CA ILE A 260 21.00 1.32 -13.49
C ILE A 260 20.64 2.77 -13.20
N PHE A 261 21.62 3.65 -13.07
CA PHE A 261 21.38 5.09 -12.91
C PHE A 261 21.12 5.73 -14.28
N TRP A 262 19.85 5.94 -14.63
CA TRP A 262 19.48 6.53 -15.91
C TRP A 262 18.19 7.36 -15.85
N SER A 263 18.09 8.33 -16.75
CA SER A 263 16.88 9.10 -17.00
C SER A 263 16.50 9.04 -18.48
N GLN A 264 15.26 9.37 -18.77
CA GLN A 264 14.78 9.56 -20.13
C GLN A 264 13.71 10.63 -20.06
N LEU A 265 14.10 11.86 -19.73
CA LEU A 265 13.15 12.94 -19.54
C LEU A 265 12.41 13.25 -20.85
N PRO A 266 11.11 13.58 -20.79
CA PRO A 266 10.37 13.97 -21.98
C PRO A 266 11.03 15.18 -22.65
N ASN A 267 11.08 15.17 -23.97
CA ASN A 267 11.41 16.34 -24.79
C ASN A 267 10.52 16.34 -26.03
N LEU A 268 10.67 17.32 -26.92
CA LEU A 268 9.87 17.43 -28.14
C LEU A 268 10.10 16.27 -29.14
N LYS A 269 11.00 15.32 -28.86
CA LYS A 269 11.23 14.15 -29.71
C LYS A 269 10.25 13.04 -29.33
N TYR A 270 9.73 12.35 -30.35
CA TYR A 270 8.85 11.20 -30.19
C TYR A 270 9.41 10.09 -29.27
N LYS A 271 10.73 9.85 -29.33
CA LYS A 271 11.46 8.94 -28.44
C LYS A 271 12.73 9.65 -27.93
N PRO A 272 12.69 10.31 -26.77
CA PRO A 272 13.88 10.90 -26.14
C PRO A 272 14.94 9.81 -25.95
N LYS A 273 16.23 10.12 -26.10
CA LYS A 273 17.28 9.12 -25.86
C LYS A 273 17.44 8.92 -24.34
N PRO A 274 17.58 7.67 -23.84
CA PRO A 274 17.99 7.43 -22.46
C PRO A 274 19.39 8.01 -22.21
N GLU A 275 19.58 8.58 -21.03
CA GLU A 275 20.85 9.16 -20.60
C GLU A 275 21.31 8.48 -19.32
N ALA A 276 22.57 8.02 -19.30
CA ALA A 276 23.19 7.49 -18.10
C ALA A 276 23.51 8.64 -17.13
N ILE A 277 23.09 8.50 -15.87
CA ILE A 277 23.38 9.49 -14.83
C ILE A 277 24.73 9.13 -14.21
N LEU A 278 25.81 9.47 -14.94
CA LEU A 278 27.19 9.11 -14.56
C LEU A 278 27.67 9.83 -13.28
N ARG A 279 27.03 10.92 -12.86
CA ARG A 279 27.43 11.66 -11.64
C ARG A 279 27.20 10.89 -10.34
N ALA A 280 26.40 9.82 -10.35
CA ALA A 280 26.25 8.92 -9.19
C ALA A 280 27.50 8.05 -8.94
N LEU A 281 28.35 7.83 -9.96
CA LEU A 281 29.60 7.06 -9.82
C LEU A 281 30.74 7.89 -9.18
N ALA A 282 30.65 9.22 -9.18
CA ALA A 282 31.73 10.10 -8.76
C ALA A 282 31.73 10.44 -7.26
N ARG A 283 30.71 10.03 -6.49
CA ARG A 283 30.62 10.25 -5.04
C ARG A 283 30.43 8.92 -4.30
N GLY A 284 31.49 8.12 -4.24
CA GLY A 284 31.66 7.13 -3.16
C GLY A 284 30.97 5.78 -3.30
N LEU A 285 30.65 5.30 -4.51
CA LEU A 285 30.24 3.90 -4.67
C LEU A 285 31.47 2.99 -4.73
N ASN A 286 31.48 1.97 -3.87
CA ASN A 286 32.47 0.90 -3.88
C ASN A 286 32.38 0.14 -5.22
N PRO A 287 33.47 0.02 -6.00
CA PRO A 287 33.45 -0.58 -7.34
C PRO A 287 33.00 -2.06 -7.40
N ALA A 288 32.83 -2.73 -6.25
CA ALA A 288 32.30 -4.09 -6.16
C ALA A 288 30.85 -4.25 -6.70
N PHE A 289 30.09 -3.17 -6.86
CA PHE A 289 28.72 -3.23 -7.42
C PHE A 289 28.66 -3.42 -8.95
N PHE A 290 29.79 -3.29 -9.66
CA PHE A 290 29.84 -3.31 -11.13
C PHE A 290 30.75 -4.40 -11.73
N ALA A 291 30.88 -5.56 -11.08
CA ALA A 291 31.45 -6.74 -11.74
C ALA A 291 30.41 -7.38 -12.68
N MET A 292 30.04 -6.70 -13.77
CA MET A 292 29.53 -7.39 -14.96
C MET A 292 30.76 -7.80 -15.77
N GLU A 293 31.18 -9.06 -15.64
CA GLU A 293 32.10 -9.64 -16.62
C GLU A 293 31.45 -9.58 -18.01
N SER A 294 32.17 -8.96 -18.94
CA SER A 294 31.77 -8.84 -20.33
C SER A 294 31.86 -10.21 -21.00
N ILE A 295 30.73 -10.89 -21.17
CA ILE A 295 30.63 -12.02 -22.09
C ILE A 295 30.41 -11.45 -23.50
N PRO A 296 31.30 -11.72 -24.48
CA PRO A 296 31.10 -11.23 -25.84
C PRO A 296 29.96 -12.01 -26.51
N LEU A 297 28.92 -11.30 -26.97
CA LEU A 297 27.81 -11.88 -27.72
C LEU A 297 27.99 -11.64 -29.22
N SER A 298 27.94 -12.73 -30.00
CA SER A 298 27.84 -12.68 -31.46
C SER A 298 26.43 -12.27 -31.90
N ALA A 299 26.38 -11.54 -33.00
CA ALA A 299 25.19 -10.85 -33.48
C ALA A 299 24.22 -11.80 -34.19
N THR A 300 23.35 -12.53 -33.46
CA THR A 300 22.03 -13.00 -33.96
C THR A 300 21.23 -13.74 -32.90
N THR A 301 20.62 -13.07 -31.91
CA THR A 301 19.39 -13.56 -31.24
C THR A 301 18.67 -12.40 -30.55
N ARG A 302 17.34 -12.29 -30.73
CA ARG A 302 16.50 -11.41 -29.90
C ARG A 302 16.39 -12.01 -28.49
N THR A 303 17.00 -11.37 -27.50
CA THR A 303 17.00 -11.86 -26.11
C THR A 303 15.79 -11.34 -25.33
N ILE A 304 14.97 -12.27 -24.86
CA ILE A 304 14.10 -12.11 -23.68
C ILE A 304 15.01 -12.27 -22.46
N TRP A 305 15.07 -11.26 -21.58
CA TRP A 305 15.84 -11.35 -20.34
C TRP A 305 14.99 -12.04 -19.27
N LEU A 306 15.24 -13.33 -19.06
CA LEU A 306 14.85 -14.06 -17.84
C LEU A 306 16.04 -13.97 -16.86
N MET A 307 15.84 -13.36 -15.70
CA MET A 307 16.77 -13.54 -14.59
C MET A 307 16.46 -14.89 -13.92
N VAL A 308 17.32 -15.87 -14.15
CA VAL A 308 17.41 -17.07 -13.32
C VAL A 308 18.41 -16.76 -12.21
N SER A 309 17.96 -16.83 -10.96
CA SER A 309 18.83 -16.82 -9.79
C SER A 309 19.40 -18.23 -9.63
N ASP A 310 20.71 -18.40 -9.83
CA ASP A 310 21.40 -19.65 -9.57
C ASP A 310 22.40 -19.49 -8.42
N LYS A 311 22.26 -20.43 -7.47
CA LYS A 311 23.21 -20.93 -6.45
C LYS A 311 23.45 -20.11 -5.18
N MET A 312 22.78 -20.54 -4.10
CA MET A 312 23.37 -20.55 -2.74
C MET A 312 24.41 -21.68 -2.62
N PRO A 313 25.55 -21.49 -1.93
CA PRO A 313 26.40 -22.59 -1.52
C PRO A 313 25.80 -23.30 -0.30
N SER A 314 25.76 -24.63 -0.36
CA SER A 314 25.39 -25.50 0.76
C SER A 314 26.44 -25.42 1.87
N ILE A 315 26.03 -25.04 3.07
CA ILE A 315 26.82 -25.25 4.28
C ILE A 315 26.21 -26.46 5.00
N TYR A 316 26.79 -27.63 4.76
CA TYR A 316 26.82 -28.73 5.72
C TYR A 316 28.21 -29.37 5.61
N SER A 317 28.84 -29.51 6.79
CA SER A 317 30.08 -30.23 7.05
C SER A 317 30.01 -31.70 6.65
#